data_AF-A0A960BEX1-F1
#
_entry.id   AF-A0A960BEX1-F1
#
_cell.length_a   1.000
_cell.length_b   1.000
_cell.length_c   1.000
_cell.angle_alpha   90.00
_cell.angle_beta   90.00
_cell.angle_gamma   90.00
#
_symmetry.space_group_name_H-M   'P 1'
#
loop_
_entity.id
_entity.type
_entity.pdbx_description
1 polymer ?
#
loop_
_entity_poly.entity_id
_entity_poly.type
_entity_poly.pdbx_seq_one_letter_code
_entity_poly.pdbx_strand_id
1 'polypeptide(L)' 'MAQAGKVTVVGAGFYGSTTAMRLAEYDIFAEVVLTDIVEGKAEGLALDMNQSRPVEGFETKITGVTTGTDGSGYEAIAG' A
#
# COMPACT_ATOMS: atom_id res chain seq x y z
N MET A 1 -18.40 -8.72 1.13
CA MET A 1 -17.52 -9.89 1.28
C MET A 1 -16.48 -9.50 2.31
N ALA A 2 -16.09 -10.36 3.25
CA ALA A 2 -15.03 -9.99 4.19
C ALA A 2 -13.69 -9.95 3.41
N GLN A 3 -13.11 -8.76 3.23
CA GLN A 3 -11.75 -8.68 2.71
C GLN A 3 -10.83 -9.38 3.71
N ALA A 4 -10.06 -10.37 3.25
CA ALA A 4 -9.22 -11.17 4.12
C ALA A 4 -7.76 -11.05 3.68
N GLY A 5 -6.87 -10.89 4.66
CA GLY A 5 -5.43 -10.88 4.43
C GLY A 5 -4.85 -9.52 4.08
N LYS A 6 -3.53 -9.52 4.01
CA LYS A 6 -2.65 -8.37 3.80
C LYS A 6 -1.70 -8.71 2.68
N VAL A 7 -1.46 -7.78 1.77
CA VAL A 7 -0.49 -7.95 0.68
C VAL A 7 0.51 -6.80 0.69
N THR A 8 1.78 -7.11 0.47
CA THR A 8 2.85 -6.11 0.44
C THR A 8 3.38 -5.95 -0.99
N VAL A 9 3.52 -4.70 -1.44
CA VAL A 9 4.20 -4.30 -2.66
C VAL A 9 5.52 -3.61 -2.29
N VAL A 10 6.63 -4.21 -2.70
CA VAL A 10 7.98 -3.70 -2.44
C VAL A 10 8.45 -2.85 -3.62
N GLY A 11 8.63 -1.55 -3.38
CA GLY A 11 9.00 -0.52 -4.34
C GLY A 11 7.82 0.36 -4.75
N ALA A 12 7.85 1.65 -4.44
CA ALA A 12 6.83 2.64 -4.81
C ALA A 12 7.18 3.39 -6.11
N GLY A 13 7.84 2.71 -7.05
CA GLY A 13 8.04 3.21 -8.42
C GLY A 13 6.75 3.20 -9.23
N PHE A 14 6.82 3.60 -10.51
CA PHE A 14 5.65 3.69 -11.41
C PHE A 14 4.82 2.40 -11.47
N TYR A 15 5.49 1.25 -11.58
CA TYR A 15 4.83 -0.04 -11.62
C TYR A 15 4.27 -0.44 -10.26
N GLY A 16 5.02 -0.22 -9.18
CA GLY A 16 4.59 -0.59 -7.83
C GLY A 16 3.40 0.23 -7.34
N SER A 17 3.36 1.54 -7.62
CA SER A 17 2.20 2.37 -7.31
C SER A 17 0.97 1.91 -8.10
N THR A 18 1.13 1.60 -9.39
CA THR A 18 0.04 1.06 -10.21
C THR A 18 -0.44 -0.29 -9.68
N THR A 19 0.47 -1.20 -9.31
CA THR A 19 0.13 -2.49 -8.73
C THR A 19 -0.62 -2.33 -7.41
N ALA A 20 -0.16 -1.44 -6.52
CA ALA A 20 -0.85 -1.17 -5.25
C ALA A 20 -2.28 -0.64 -5.47
N MET A 21 -2.46 0.29 -6.42
CA MET A 21 -3.78 0.81 -6.77
C MET A 21 -4.70 -0.30 -7.31
N ARG A 22 -4.23 -1.13 -8.25
CA ARG A 22 -5.05 -2.23 -8.79
C ARG A 22 -5.43 -3.26 -7.74
N LEU A 23 -4.52 -3.61 -6.83
CA LEU A 23 -4.81 -4.51 -5.72
C LEU A 23 -5.88 -3.93 -4.79
N ALA A 24 -5.85 -2.61 -4.57
CA ALA A 24 -6.84 -1.94 -3.75
C ALA A 24 -8.21 -1.84 -4.45
N GLU A 25 -8.26 -1.49 -5.74
CA GLU A 25 -9.49 -1.44 -6.54
C GLU A 25 -10.16 -2.81 -6.71
N TYR A 26 -9.38 -3.90 -6.75
CA TYR A 26 -9.95 -5.25 -6.78
C TYR A 26 -10.68 -5.60 -5.48
N ASP A 27 -10.42 -4.87 -4.40
CA ASP A 27 -11.14 -4.95 -3.15
C ASP A 27 -11.24 -6.34 -2.50
N ILE A 28 -10.19 -7.15 -2.69
CA ILE A 28 -10.10 -8.53 -2.17
C ILE A 28 -9.23 -8.65 -0.91
N PHE A 29 -8.39 -7.65 -0.61
CA PHE A 29 -7.51 -7.61 0.56
C PHE A 29 -8.00 -6.60 1.58
N ALA A 30 -7.78 -6.85 2.87
CA ALA A 30 -8.12 -5.83 3.88
C ALA A 30 -7.12 -4.66 3.83
N GLU A 31 -5.86 -4.97 3.51
CA GLU A 31 -4.78 -4.01 3.49
C GLU A 31 -3.76 -4.31 2.38
N VAL A 32 -3.35 -3.26 1.66
CA VAL A 32 -2.18 -3.24 0.77
C VAL A 32 -1.10 -2.39 1.44
N VAL A 33 0.07 -2.97 1.68
CA VAL A 33 1.23 -2.22 2.17
C VAL A 33 2.12 -1.87 1.00
N LEU A 34 2.41 -0.58 0.81
CA LEU A 34 3.36 -0.09 -0.18
C LEU A 34 4.62 0.39 0.55
N THR A 35 5.78 -0.10 0.12
CA THR A 35 7.05 0.31 0.73
C THR A 35 8.09 0.76 -0.29
N ASP A 36 8.95 1.70 0.10
CA ASP A 36 10.09 2.18 -0.69
C ASP A 36 11.22 2.59 0.26
N ILE A 37 12.45 2.65 -0.25
CA ILE A 37 13.60 3.16 0.51
C ILE A 37 13.67 4.69 0.50
N VAL A 38 12.99 5.32 -0.47
CA VAL A 38 12.91 6.78 -0.56
C VAL A 38 11.91 7.28 0.47
N GLU A 39 12.42 8.04 1.44
CA GLU A 39 11.65 8.60 2.54
C GLU A 39 10.42 9.38 2.08
N GLY A 40 9.26 9.06 2.65
CA GLY A 40 7.99 9.77 2.44
C GLY A 40 7.31 9.47 1.10
N LYS A 41 7.96 8.75 0.19
CA LYS A 41 7.42 8.49 -1.15
C LYS A 41 6.23 7.53 -1.10
N ALA A 42 6.37 6.41 -0.38
CA ALA A 42 5.30 5.43 -0.27
C ALA A 42 4.12 5.98 0.54
N GLU A 43 4.40 6.76 1.58
CA GLU A 43 3.43 7.43 2.45
C GLU A 43 2.59 8.45 1.67
N GLY A 44 3.23 9.28 0.85
CA GLY A 44 2.55 10.27 0.02
C GLY A 44 1.62 9.61 -1.02
N LEU A 45 2.10 8.56 -1.69
CA LEU A 45 1.28 7.80 -2.64
C LEU A 45 0.12 7.08 -1.96
N ALA A 46 0.35 6.47 -0.80
CA ALA A 46 -0.72 5.81 -0.05
C ALA A 46 -1.77 6.80 0.43
N LEU A 47 -1.38 8.01 0.85
CA LEU A 47 -2.32 9.07 1.22
C LEU A 47 -3.22 9.46 0.04
N ASP A 48 -2.62 9.71 -1.12
CA ASP A 48 -3.33 10.07 -2.36
C ASP A 48 -4.33 8.97 -2.77
N MET A 49 -3.89 7.71 -2.82
CA MET A 49 -4.75 6.58 -3.16
C MET A 49 -5.87 6.34 -2.13
N ASN A 50 -5.63 6.58 -0.84
CA ASN A 50 -6.70 6.47 0.15
C ASN A 50 -7.75 7.58 0.02
N GLN A 51 -7.38 8.75 -0.51
CA GLN A 51 -8.33 9.84 -0.73
C GLN A 51 -9.26 9.54 -1.93
N SER A 52 -8.85 8.69 -2.88
CA SER A 52 -9.71 8.25 -3.98
C SER A 52 -10.70 7.14 -3.58
N ARG A 53 -10.45 6.39 -2.49
CA ARG A 53 -11.32 5.30 -1.98
C ARG A 53 -12.82 5.58 -2.01
N PRO A 54 -13.34 6.65 -1.38
CA PRO A 54 -14.78 6.91 -1.38
C PRO A 54 -15.35 7.30 -2.75
N VAL A 55 -14.50 7.74 -3.68
CA VAL A 55 -14.89 8.10 -5.04
C VAL A 55 -14.93 6.87 -5.94
N GLU A 56 -13.92 6.01 -5.85
CA GLU A 56 -13.78 4.80 -6.69
C GLU A 56 -14.54 3.59 -6.12
N GLY A 57 -14.93 3.62 -4.85
CA GLY A 57 -15.82 2.63 -4.23
C GLY A 57 -15.14 1.35 -3.73
N PHE A 58 -13.86 1.41 -3.36
CA PHE A 58 -13.15 0.30 -2.72
C PHE A 58 -12.85 0.57 -1.24
N GLU A 59 -12.85 -0.49 -0.43
CA GLU A 59 -12.67 -0.42 1.02
C GLU A 59 -11.26 -0.82 1.45
N THR A 60 -10.49 -1.48 0.59
CA THR A 60 -9.10 -1.87 0.85
C THR A 60 -8.27 -0.67 1.30
N LYS A 61 -7.68 -0.77 2.49
CA LYS A 61 -6.80 0.27 3.02
C LYS A 61 -5.42 0.15 2.40
N ILE A 62 -4.80 1.28 2.06
CA ILE A 62 -3.41 1.30 1.59
C ILE A 62 -2.55 1.91 2.70
N THR A 63 -1.47 1.25 3.10
CA THR A 63 -0.52 1.76 4.10
C THR A 63 0.83 1.95 3.45
N GLY A 64 1.31 3.20 3.42
CA GLY A 64 2.65 3.54 2.93
C GLY A 64 3.66 3.51 4.07
N VAL A 65 4.84 2.95 3.83
CA VAL A 65 5.93 2.90 4.82
C VAL A 65 7.31 2.98 4.17
N THR A 66 8.16 3.85 4.67
CA THR A 66 9.59 3.87 4.33
C THR A 66 10.30 2.73 5.04
N THR A 67 11.03 1.90 4.29
CA THR A 67 11.84 0.81 4.87
C THR A 67 13.33 1.03 4.62
N GLY A 68 14.14 0.86 5.66
CA GLY A 68 15.59 0.96 5.59
C GLY A 68 16.28 -0.38 5.33
N THR A 69 17.56 -0.31 4.93
CA THR A 69 18.43 -1.49 4.78
C THR A 69 18.87 -2.09 6.11
N ASP A 70 18.65 -1.37 7.21
CA ASP A 70 18.86 -1.79 8.60
C ASP A 70 17.68 -2.60 9.17
N GLY A 71 16.64 -2.83 8.37
CA GLY A 71 15.42 -3.52 8.79
C GLY A 71 14.38 -2.61 9.46
N SER A 72 14.61 -1.30 9.50
CA SER A 72 13.59 -0.34 9.96
C SER A 72 12.34 -0.38 9.07
N GLY A 73 11.15 -0.33 9.69
CA GLY A 73 9.86 -0.33 8.99
C GLY A 73 9.36 -1.71 8.56
N TYR A 74 10.13 -2.78 8.79
CA TYR A 74 9.78 -4.13 8.31
C TYR A 74 8.57 -4.74 9.06
N GLU A 75 8.27 -4.24 10.26
CA GLU A 75 7.06 -4.60 11.01
C GLU A 75 5.78 -4.30 10.21
N ALA A 76 5.80 -3.26 9.38
CA ALA A 76 4.66 -2.88 8.56
C ALA A 76 4.44 -3.85 7.39
N ILE A 77 5.45 -4.59 6.92
CA ILE A 77 5.32 -5.56 5.83
C ILE A 77 5.03 -6.99 6.31
N ALA A 78 5.05 -7.23 7.62
CA ALA A 78 4.68 -8.51 8.22
C ALA A 78 3.16 -8.74 8.14
N GLY A 79 2.75 -9.98 7.87
CA GLY A 79 1.36 -10.42 7.75
C GLY A 79 1.15 -11.77 8.39
#